data_AF-A0A1E7L4Q4-F1
#
_entry.id   AF-A0A1E7L4Q4-F1
#
_cell.length_a   1.000
_cell.length_b   1.000
_cell.length_c   1.000
_cell.angle_alpha   90.00
_cell.angle_beta   90.00
_cell.angle_gamma   90.00
#
_symmetry.space_group_name_H-M   'P 1'
#
loop_
_entity.id
_entity.type
_entity.pdbx_description
1 polymer ?
#
loop_
_entity_poly.entity_id
_entity_poly.type
_entity_poly.pdbx_seq_one_letter_code
_entity_poly.pdbx_strand_id
1 'polypeptide(L)'
;MRSKRAVLAAASAAAIAVTGMIATAGPASAATHTSGAAPKAAYNGACGSGYSVVNSAGIGDLGTVFLTYNRSTGKNCVVTVRNKTGDPVHMSASVRVLVDGEETEPVVEEGEFTSYAGPVFVDEGAGHCIEWGGVIAEEEYFNSGSNCGTLK
;
A
#
# COMPACT_ATOMS: atom_id res chain seq x y z
N MET A 1 20.97 48.20 58.50
CA MET A 1 19.88 49.19 58.64
C MET A 1 18.91 49.02 57.47
N ARG A 2 17.63 49.31 57.75
CA ARG A 2 16.46 49.11 56.89
C ARG A 2 16.49 49.90 55.58
N SER A 3 15.57 49.47 54.71
CA SER A 3 14.82 50.27 53.73
C SER A 3 15.45 50.51 52.37
N LYS A 4 14.72 50.57 51.26
CA LYS A 4 13.36 50.17 50.81
C LYS A 4 13.26 50.80 49.39
N ARG A 5 12.34 50.27 48.57
CA ARG A 5 11.77 50.81 47.30
C ARG A 5 12.50 50.32 46.03
N ALA A 6 11.94 49.46 45.18
CA ALA A 6 10.63 49.38 44.49
C ALA A 6 10.65 50.03 43.09
N VAL A 7 10.64 49.11 42.10
CA VAL A 7 9.96 49.12 40.78
C VAL A 7 10.37 50.20 39.77
N LEU A 8 10.87 49.79 38.60
CA LEU A 8 10.14 49.82 37.32
C LEU A 8 11.00 49.29 36.17
N ALA A 9 10.33 48.54 35.29
CA ALA A 9 10.85 47.70 34.24
C ALA A 9 11.20 48.47 32.96
N ALA A 10 12.16 47.93 32.19
CA ALA A 10 12.13 47.79 30.73
C ALA A 10 13.45 47.13 30.30
N ALA A 11 13.44 45.81 30.06
CA ALA A 11 14.58 45.12 29.48
C ALA A 11 14.37 44.99 27.97
N SER A 12 15.09 45.81 27.22
CA SER A 12 15.23 45.76 25.77
C SER A 12 16.09 44.56 25.37
N ALA A 13 15.64 43.83 24.35
CA ALA A 13 16.21 42.61 23.83
C ALA A 13 17.63 42.78 23.24
N ALA A 14 18.46 41.75 23.43
CA ALA A 14 19.57 41.44 22.53
C ALA A 14 19.48 39.94 22.18
N ALA A 15 19.22 39.69 20.90
CA ALA A 15 18.91 38.39 20.33
C ALA A 15 20.17 37.53 20.15
N ILE A 16 20.13 36.30 20.65
CA ILE A 16 20.94 35.18 20.17
C ILE A 16 19.99 34.00 20.06
N ALA A 17 19.53 33.70 18.85
CA ALA A 17 18.81 32.47 18.56
C ALA A 17 19.36 31.90 17.25
N VAL A 18 20.13 30.82 17.41
CA VAL A 18 20.54 29.93 16.34
C VAL A 18 19.27 29.44 15.64
N THR A 19 19.04 29.85 14.39
CA THR A 19 18.00 29.27 13.55
C THR A 19 18.46 27.86 13.15
N GLY A 20 18.11 26.88 13.99
CA GLY A 20 18.19 25.48 13.64
C GLY A 20 17.26 25.21 12.45
N MET A 21 17.79 24.55 11.42
CA MET A 21 16.97 24.01 10.34
C MET A 21 16.06 22.93 10.94
N ILE A 22 14.76 23.23 11.06
CA ILE A 22 13.76 22.20 11.35
C ILE A 22 13.57 21.46 10.03
N ALA A 23 14.32 20.39 9.84
CA ALA A 23 13.95 19.36 8.87
C ALA A 23 12.66 18.73 9.40
N THR A 24 11.52 19.14 8.86
CA THR A 24 10.27 18.41 9.04
C THR A 24 10.45 17.06 8.37
N ALA A 25 10.87 16.05 9.14
CA ALA A 25 10.75 14.67 8.72
C ALA A 25 9.26 14.42 8.46
N GLY A 26 8.86 14.39 7.19
CA GLY A 26 7.54 13.92 6.82
C GLY A 26 7.33 12.51 7.38
N PRO A 27 6.10 12.10 7.71
CA PRO A 27 5.84 10.77 8.20
C PRO A 27 6.36 9.77 7.15
N ALA A 28 7.43 9.06 7.48
CA ALA A 28 7.82 7.89 6.72
C ALA A 28 6.75 6.83 7.03
N SER A 29 5.75 6.72 6.15
CA SER A 29 4.83 5.59 6.17
C SER A 29 5.66 4.32 6.04
N ALA A 30 5.83 3.60 7.15
CA ALA A 30 6.52 2.34 7.17
C ALA A 30 5.67 1.34 6.35
N ALA A 31 6.16 0.98 5.17
CA ALA A 31 5.53 -0.03 4.35
C ALA A 31 5.46 -1.35 5.15
N THR A 32 4.25 -1.83 5.42
CA THR A 32 4.03 -3.10 6.08
C THR A 32 3.94 -4.19 5.01
N HIS A 33 4.78 -5.22 5.16
CA HIS A 33 4.82 -6.36 4.26
C HIS A 33 4.81 -7.63 5.10
N THR A 34 3.88 -8.55 4.83
CA THR A 34 4.02 -9.93 5.32
C THR A 34 5.00 -10.70 4.44
N SER A 35 5.75 -11.64 5.04
CA SER A 35 6.73 -12.44 4.32
C SER A 35 6.01 -13.50 3.47
N GLY A 36 5.76 -13.19 2.20
CA GLY A 36 5.11 -14.12 1.28
C GLY A 36 6.01 -15.30 0.90
N ALA A 37 5.41 -16.45 0.61
CA ALA A 37 6.11 -17.57 0.01
C ALA A 37 6.56 -17.23 -1.43
N ALA A 38 7.44 -18.06 -2.00
CA ALA A 38 7.78 -17.94 -3.41
C ALA A 38 6.53 -18.16 -4.30
N PRO A 39 6.25 -17.28 -5.28
CA PRO A 39 5.18 -17.48 -6.26
C PRO A 39 5.30 -18.82 -6.98
N LYS A 40 4.17 -19.50 -7.19
CA LYS A 40 4.12 -20.81 -7.87
C LYS A 40 3.09 -20.89 -8.98
N ALA A 41 1.95 -20.21 -8.82
CA ALA A 41 0.96 -20.15 -9.88
C ALA A 41 1.49 -19.28 -11.03
N ALA A 42 1.04 -19.56 -12.25
CA ALA A 42 1.24 -18.64 -13.37
C ALA A 42 0.12 -17.59 -13.39
N TYR A 43 0.45 -16.38 -13.82
CA TYR A 43 -0.57 -15.37 -14.08
C TYR A 43 -1.55 -15.87 -15.15
N ASN A 44 -2.84 -15.82 -14.85
CA ASN A 44 -3.90 -16.39 -15.70
C ASN A 44 -4.45 -15.43 -16.77
N GLY A 45 -4.00 -14.18 -16.81
CA GLY A 45 -4.47 -13.17 -17.76
C GLY A 45 -5.81 -12.51 -17.40
N ALA A 46 -6.36 -12.74 -16.20
CA ALA A 46 -7.71 -12.30 -15.84
C ALA A 46 -7.94 -10.78 -15.92
N CYS A 47 -6.90 -9.97 -15.73
CA CYS A 47 -7.02 -8.50 -15.85
C CYS A 47 -7.22 -8.04 -17.31
N GLY A 48 -7.04 -8.92 -18.29
CA GLY A 48 -7.27 -8.64 -19.70
C GLY A 48 -6.10 -7.99 -20.42
N SER A 49 -6.35 -7.60 -21.67
CA SER A 49 -5.33 -7.06 -22.59
C SER A 49 -4.73 -5.75 -22.08
N GLY A 50 -3.42 -5.58 -22.24
CA GLY A 50 -2.70 -4.36 -21.87
C GLY A 50 -2.21 -4.32 -20.43
N TYR A 51 -2.62 -5.28 -19.59
CA TYR A 51 -2.07 -5.45 -18.24
C TYR A 51 -0.80 -6.31 -18.29
N SER A 52 0.22 -5.89 -17.56
CA SER A 52 1.45 -6.67 -17.32
C SER A 52 1.65 -6.85 -15.82
N VAL A 53 2.18 -8.01 -15.41
CA VAL A 53 2.54 -8.27 -14.01
C VAL A 53 3.65 -7.30 -13.60
N VAL A 54 3.41 -6.53 -12.54
CA VAL A 54 4.38 -5.61 -11.95
C VAL A 54 4.81 -6.02 -10.54
N ASN A 55 4.05 -6.92 -9.91
CA ASN A 55 4.44 -7.58 -8.67
C ASN A 55 3.65 -8.88 -8.47
N SER A 56 4.17 -9.78 -7.63
CA SER A 56 3.51 -11.04 -7.28
C SER A 56 4.09 -11.64 -6.01
N ALA A 57 3.26 -12.35 -5.25
CA ALA A 57 3.70 -13.06 -4.05
C ALA A 57 2.95 -14.38 -3.87
N GLY A 58 3.63 -15.40 -3.35
CA GLY A 58 3.02 -16.66 -2.99
C GLY A 58 2.17 -16.52 -1.72
N ILE A 59 1.00 -17.17 -1.72
CA ILE A 59 0.14 -17.32 -0.55
C ILE A 59 0.29 -18.76 -0.07
N GLY A 60 1.13 -18.94 0.96
CA GLY A 60 1.57 -20.26 1.43
C GLY A 60 2.05 -21.15 0.28
N ASP A 61 1.59 -22.40 0.27
CA ASP A 61 1.73 -23.33 -0.88
C ASP A 61 0.44 -23.45 -1.71
N LEU A 62 -0.51 -22.54 -1.50
CA LEU A 62 -1.87 -22.64 -2.05
C LEU A 62 -2.04 -21.87 -3.37
N GLY A 63 -1.33 -20.76 -3.55
CA GLY A 63 -1.48 -19.94 -4.74
C GLY A 63 -0.54 -18.75 -4.82
N THR A 64 -0.90 -17.80 -5.65
CA THR A 64 -0.14 -16.57 -5.89
C THR A 64 -1.10 -15.43 -6.15
N VAL A 65 -0.89 -14.31 -5.47
CA VAL A 65 -1.56 -13.05 -5.79
C VAL A 65 -0.67 -12.24 -6.73
N PHE A 66 -1.29 -11.63 -7.74
CA PHE A 66 -0.62 -10.84 -8.76
C PHE A 66 -1.13 -9.41 -8.73
N LEU A 67 -0.20 -8.45 -8.70
CA LEU A 67 -0.48 -7.07 -9.04
C LEU A 67 -0.06 -6.82 -10.49
N THR A 68 -0.98 -6.32 -11.29
CA THR A 68 -0.76 -5.95 -12.68
C THR A 68 -1.03 -4.48 -12.90
N TYR A 69 -0.49 -3.95 -13.99
CA TYR A 69 -0.63 -2.55 -14.38
C TYR A 69 -0.82 -2.40 -15.88
N ASN A 70 -1.72 -1.52 -16.28
CA ASN A 70 -1.90 -1.12 -17.67
C ASN A 70 -1.33 0.28 -17.88
N ARG A 71 -0.19 0.37 -18.56
CA ARG A 71 0.52 1.64 -18.84
C ARG A 71 -0.30 2.62 -19.67
N SER A 72 -1.21 2.14 -20.51
CA SER A 72 -2.01 3.00 -21.40
C SER A 72 -3.17 3.67 -20.66
N THR A 73 -3.68 3.04 -19.60
CA THR A 73 -4.84 3.54 -18.84
C THR A 73 -4.47 4.03 -17.44
N GLY A 74 -3.28 3.71 -16.93
CA GLY A 74 -2.85 4.05 -15.58
C GLY A 74 -3.52 3.24 -14.47
N LYS A 75 -4.21 2.14 -14.82
CA LYS A 75 -4.99 1.32 -13.87
C LYS A 75 -4.17 0.14 -13.34
N ASN A 76 -4.41 -0.22 -12.08
CA ASN A 76 -3.90 -1.45 -11.48
C ASN A 76 -5.01 -2.50 -11.36
N CYS A 77 -4.62 -3.76 -11.41
CA CYS A 77 -5.52 -4.89 -11.22
C CYS A 77 -4.87 -5.98 -10.39
N VAL A 78 -5.64 -6.56 -9.46
CA VAL A 78 -5.20 -7.68 -8.62
C VAL A 78 -6.05 -8.92 -8.88
N VAL A 79 -5.38 -10.07 -8.91
CA VAL A 79 -6.01 -11.39 -9.00
C VAL A 79 -5.25 -12.38 -8.12
N THR A 80 -5.99 -13.22 -7.40
CA THR A 80 -5.44 -14.30 -6.57
C THR A 80 -5.69 -15.63 -7.25
N VAL A 81 -4.63 -16.35 -7.64
CA VAL A 81 -4.71 -17.57 -8.46
C VAL A 81 -4.21 -18.78 -7.67
N ARG A 82 -4.98 -19.87 -7.64
CA ARG A 82 -4.56 -21.12 -7.01
C ARG A 82 -3.45 -21.81 -7.80
N ASN A 83 -2.54 -22.49 -7.10
CA ASN A 83 -1.55 -23.37 -7.72
C ASN A 83 -2.21 -24.56 -8.45
N LYS A 84 -3.34 -25.03 -7.90
CA LYS A 84 -4.15 -26.13 -8.45
C LYS A 84 -5.62 -25.81 -8.26
N THR A 85 -6.41 -25.97 -9.31
CA THR A 85 -7.87 -25.86 -9.26
C THR A 85 -8.49 -27.04 -8.53
N GLY A 86 -9.68 -26.86 -7.96
CA GLY A 86 -10.40 -27.94 -7.28
C GLY A 86 -11.75 -27.46 -6.74
N ASP A 87 -12.21 -28.11 -5.66
CA ASP A 87 -13.41 -27.69 -4.95
C ASP A 87 -13.33 -26.22 -4.52
N PRO A 88 -14.48 -25.53 -4.39
CA PRO A 88 -14.52 -24.15 -3.90
C PRO A 88 -13.85 -24.04 -2.53
N VAL A 89 -13.07 -22.98 -2.39
CA VAL A 89 -12.37 -22.60 -1.16
C VAL A 89 -12.47 -21.09 -1.02
N HIS A 90 -12.53 -20.61 0.22
CA HIS A 90 -12.49 -19.20 0.54
C HIS A 90 -11.27 -18.52 -0.08
N MET A 91 -11.50 -17.50 -0.90
CA MET A 91 -10.44 -16.70 -1.49
C MET A 91 -10.84 -15.24 -1.59
N SER A 92 -9.85 -14.37 -1.58
CA SER A 92 -10.04 -12.95 -1.87
C SER A 92 -8.92 -12.35 -2.71
N ALA A 93 -9.24 -11.24 -3.36
CA ALA A 93 -8.29 -10.34 -4.01
C ALA A 93 -8.64 -8.91 -3.60
N SER A 94 -7.63 -8.16 -3.16
CA SER A 94 -7.81 -6.76 -2.75
C SER A 94 -6.80 -5.83 -3.37
N VAL A 95 -7.24 -4.61 -3.65
CA VAL A 95 -6.38 -3.54 -4.14
C VAL A 95 -6.88 -2.17 -3.70
N ARG A 96 -5.94 -1.28 -3.35
CA ARG A 96 -6.19 0.07 -2.87
C ARG A 96 -5.07 1.00 -3.35
N VAL A 97 -5.43 2.20 -3.78
CA VAL A 97 -4.47 3.28 -4.04
C VAL A 97 -4.22 4.04 -2.75
N LEU A 98 -2.96 4.25 -2.39
CA LEU A 98 -2.57 5.03 -1.23
C LEU A 98 -2.32 6.48 -1.66
N VAL A 99 -3.14 7.39 -1.13
CA VAL A 99 -3.06 8.83 -1.38
C VAL A 99 -2.68 9.54 -0.08
N ASP A 100 -1.67 10.39 -0.13
CA ASP A 100 -1.15 11.06 1.06
C ASP A 100 -2.21 11.97 1.68
N GLY A 101 -2.50 11.74 2.97
CA GLY A 101 -3.47 12.52 3.73
C GLY A 101 -4.93 12.13 3.50
N GLU A 102 -5.20 11.07 2.74
CA GLU A 102 -6.55 10.57 2.46
C GLU A 102 -6.69 9.07 2.78
N GLU A 103 -7.80 8.71 3.42
CA GLU A 103 -8.16 7.31 3.62
C GLU A 103 -9.04 6.86 2.45
N THR A 104 -8.48 6.01 1.60
CA THR A 104 -9.22 5.37 0.48
C THR A 104 -9.80 4.02 0.93
N GLU A 105 -10.91 3.53 0.38
CA GLU A 105 -11.38 2.18 0.72
C GLU A 105 -10.77 1.14 -0.25
N PRO A 106 -10.40 -0.06 0.23
CA PRO A 106 -9.93 -1.12 -0.65
C PRO A 106 -11.08 -1.67 -1.51
N VAL A 107 -10.78 -1.96 -2.78
CA VAL A 107 -11.65 -2.75 -3.64
C VAL A 107 -11.35 -4.21 -3.38
N VAL A 108 -12.35 -4.97 -2.95
CA VAL A 108 -12.21 -6.38 -2.55
C VAL A 108 -13.23 -7.24 -3.28
N GLU A 109 -12.78 -8.37 -3.78
CA GLU A 109 -13.63 -9.49 -4.16
C GLU A 109 -13.30 -10.66 -3.23
N GLU A 110 -14.32 -11.25 -2.63
CA GLU A 110 -14.20 -12.33 -1.65
C GLU A 110 -15.36 -13.32 -1.80
N GLY A 111 -15.08 -14.61 -1.60
CA GLY A 111 -16.06 -15.68 -1.74
C GLY A 111 -15.42 -17.05 -1.87
N GLU A 112 -16.21 -18.04 -2.29
CA GLU A 112 -15.76 -19.40 -2.52
C GLU A 112 -15.44 -19.63 -4.01
N PHE A 113 -14.17 -19.89 -4.33
CA PHE A 113 -13.72 -20.00 -5.72
C PHE A 113 -12.98 -21.31 -5.99
N THR A 114 -13.13 -21.82 -7.20
CA THR A 114 -12.48 -23.08 -7.63
C THR A 114 -11.08 -22.87 -8.21
N SER A 115 -10.77 -21.66 -8.69
CA SER A 115 -9.56 -21.38 -9.47
C SER A 115 -8.88 -20.05 -9.13
N TYR A 116 -9.60 -18.94 -9.12
CA TYR A 116 -9.08 -17.62 -8.79
C TYR A 116 -10.17 -16.69 -8.23
N ALA A 117 -9.75 -15.69 -7.45
CA ALA A 117 -10.57 -14.55 -7.01
C ALA A 117 -10.06 -13.26 -7.66
N GLY A 118 -10.95 -12.30 -7.92
CA GLY A 118 -10.69 -11.15 -8.78
C GLY A 118 -11.19 -11.38 -10.22
N PRO A 119 -10.90 -10.47 -11.17
CA PRO A 119 -10.03 -9.32 -11.03
C PRO A 119 -10.70 -8.12 -10.34
N VAL A 120 -10.01 -7.54 -9.37
CA VAL A 120 -10.37 -6.24 -8.79
C VAL A 120 -9.47 -5.14 -9.35
N PHE A 121 -10.03 -3.96 -9.58
CA PHE A 121 -9.36 -2.85 -10.24
C PHE A 121 -9.40 -1.60 -9.38
N VAL A 122 -8.33 -0.82 -9.47
CA VAL A 122 -8.32 0.57 -9.04
C VAL A 122 -7.85 1.47 -10.16
N ASP A 123 -8.48 2.62 -10.22
CA ASP A 123 -8.10 3.71 -11.09
C ASP A 123 -6.96 4.50 -10.46
N GLU A 124 -6.29 5.34 -11.26
CA GLU A 124 -5.33 6.32 -10.72
C GLU A 124 -4.14 5.71 -9.94
N GLY A 125 -3.72 4.49 -10.27
CA GLY A 125 -2.51 3.91 -9.67
C GLY A 125 -1.21 4.58 -10.14
N ALA A 126 -1.26 5.32 -11.26
CA ALA A 126 -0.13 6.09 -11.75
C ALA A 126 0.24 7.20 -10.77
N GLY A 127 1.48 7.19 -10.28
CA GLY A 127 1.97 8.25 -9.37
C GLY A 127 1.70 8.02 -7.89
N HIS A 128 1.03 6.92 -7.56
CA HIS A 128 0.66 6.56 -6.19
C HIS A 128 1.28 5.21 -5.81
N CYS A 129 1.36 4.95 -4.51
CA CYS A 129 1.68 3.62 -4.00
C CYS A 129 0.40 2.77 -3.98
N ILE A 130 0.57 1.46 -4.11
CA ILE A 130 -0.52 0.48 -4.11
C ILE A 130 -0.40 -0.40 -2.87
N GLU A 131 -1.54 -0.59 -2.21
CA GLU A 131 -1.78 -1.68 -1.29
C GLU A 131 -2.55 -2.79 -2.02
N TRP A 132 -2.07 -4.02 -1.91
CA TRP A 132 -2.65 -5.16 -2.59
C TRP A 132 -2.45 -6.44 -1.79
N GLY A 133 -3.34 -7.40 -2.00
CA GLY A 133 -3.26 -8.66 -1.30
C GLY A 133 -4.28 -9.68 -1.76
N GLY A 134 -4.22 -10.84 -1.12
CA GLY A 134 -5.14 -11.93 -1.36
C GLY A 134 -5.08 -12.98 -0.26
N VAL A 135 -6.19 -13.71 -0.15
CA VAL A 135 -6.38 -14.80 0.81
C VAL A 135 -6.71 -16.08 0.05
N ILE A 136 -6.21 -17.22 0.53
CA ILE A 136 -6.66 -18.56 0.12
C ILE A 136 -6.77 -19.43 1.37
N ALA A 137 -7.97 -19.90 1.68
CA ALA A 137 -8.29 -20.55 2.94
C ALA A 137 -7.88 -19.66 4.14
N GLU A 138 -6.93 -20.11 4.95
CA GLU A 138 -6.42 -19.39 6.13
C GLU A 138 -5.07 -18.68 5.87
N GLU A 139 -4.52 -18.82 4.65
CA GLU A 139 -3.26 -18.21 4.26
C GLU A 139 -3.51 -16.88 3.55
N GLU A 140 -2.71 -15.88 3.87
CA GLU A 140 -2.85 -14.55 3.30
C GLU A 140 -1.51 -13.92 2.91
N TYR A 141 -1.56 -13.02 1.94
CA TYR A 141 -0.48 -12.10 1.65
C TYR A 141 -1.04 -10.69 1.47
N PHE A 142 -0.43 -9.73 2.15
CA PHE A 142 -0.70 -8.30 2.00
C PHE A 142 0.60 -7.52 1.89
N ASN A 143 0.59 -6.54 0.99
CA ASN A 143 1.68 -5.63 0.77
C ASN A 143 1.14 -4.22 0.61
N SER A 144 1.43 -3.36 1.58
CA SER A 144 1.07 -1.95 1.56
C SER A 144 2.26 -1.08 1.18
N GLY A 145 2.02 0.01 0.45
CA GLY A 145 3.07 0.98 0.11
C GLY A 145 4.05 0.52 -0.97
N SER A 146 3.64 -0.39 -1.87
CA SER A 146 4.51 -0.87 -2.95
C SER A 146 4.17 -0.25 -4.30
N ASN A 147 5.02 -0.48 -5.31
CA ASN A 147 4.80 -0.03 -6.68
C ASN A 147 4.51 1.47 -6.80
N CYS A 148 5.11 2.28 -5.92
CA CYS A 148 5.00 3.73 -5.87
C CYS A 148 5.50 4.36 -7.18
N GLY A 149 4.57 4.71 -8.06
CA GLY A 149 4.89 5.49 -9.25
C GLY A 149 5.34 6.90 -8.86
N THR A 150 6.20 7.52 -9.65
CA THR A 150 6.38 8.98 -9.64
C THR A 150 5.65 9.53 -10.86
N LEU A 151 4.72 10.47 -10.66
CA LEU A 151 4.25 11.30 -11.77
C LEU A 151 5.48 12.04 -12.32
N LYS A 152 5.74 11.92 -13.61
CA LYS A 152 6.70 12.78 -14.32
C LYS A 152 5.93 13.84 -15.09
#